data_AF-A0A843GSV9-F1
#
_entry.id   AF-A0A843GSV9-F1
#
_cell.length_a   1.000
_cell.length_b   1.000
_cell.length_c   1.000
_cell.angle_alpha   90.00
_cell.angle_beta   90.00
_cell.angle_gamma   90.00
#
_symmetry.space_group_name_H-M   'P 1'
#
loop_
_entity.id
_entity.type
_entity.pdbx_description
1 polymer ?
#
loop_
_entity_poly.entity_id
_entity_poly.type
_entity_poly.pdbx_seq_one_letter_code
_entity_poly.pdbx_strand_id
1 'polypeptide(L)'
;MSKYTITIRNLIKNGFQFNLNSYPIFDEGYRETLNKKILDHYLMSEIGLETPELFNHYLGSKLNEIMPYYNTLYEKQKLLLNDLESNVNLTEKFNRSVDSTTTGNSSSSSNSKSLFEDTPQGQLVQSTMDQMTHASNINFGKSDDNSSTTTDGNSTEDYIKTITGNNGGRYNIDLLNDIKNNLLNIDLMIINDLSDLFMGIL
;
A
#
# COMPACT_ATOMS: atom_id res chain seq x y z
N MET A 1 56.27 -22.39 10.98
CA MET A 1 55.76 -21.91 9.67
C MET A 1 56.66 -20.78 9.18
N SER A 2 57.12 -20.84 7.93
CA SER A 2 57.70 -19.67 7.27
C SER A 2 56.59 -18.68 6.94
N LYS A 3 56.81 -17.40 7.25
CA LYS A 3 55.94 -16.33 6.78
C LYS A 3 56.30 -16.05 5.33
N TYR A 4 55.34 -16.18 4.43
CA TYR A 4 55.56 -15.90 3.01
C TYR A 4 55.26 -14.44 2.71
N THR A 5 54.36 -13.82 3.48
CA THR A 5 54.00 -12.42 3.33
C THR A 5 53.75 -11.76 4.70
N ILE A 6 53.28 -10.52 4.70
CA ILE A 6 52.98 -9.75 5.91
C ILE A 6 51.56 -10.02 6.40
N THR A 7 51.42 -10.16 7.72
CA THR A 7 50.11 -10.32 8.38
C THR A 7 49.39 -8.98 8.54
N ILE A 8 48.06 -8.97 8.52
CA ILE A 8 47.23 -7.77 8.79
C ILE A 8 47.59 -7.11 10.12
N ARG A 9 47.81 -7.90 11.19
CA ARG A 9 48.27 -7.39 12.49
C ARG A 9 49.54 -6.52 12.38
N ASN A 10 50.47 -6.90 11.52
CA ASN A 10 51.73 -6.18 11.37
C ASN A 10 51.54 -4.90 10.55
N LEU A 11 50.67 -4.92 9.55
CA LEU A 11 50.26 -3.73 8.80
C LEU A 11 49.58 -2.69 9.69
N ILE A 12 48.66 -3.12 10.55
CA ILE A 12 47.99 -2.24 11.52
C ILE A 12 49.01 -1.62 12.48
N LYS A 13 49.96 -2.41 13.00
CA LYS A 13 51.03 -1.91 13.88
C LYS A 13 51.92 -0.88 13.21
N ASN A 14 52.15 -1.02 11.90
CA ASN A 14 52.94 -0.10 11.11
C ASN A 14 52.16 1.15 10.68
N GLY A 15 50.89 1.31 11.10
CA GLY A 15 50.07 2.45 10.75
C GLY A 15 49.60 2.46 9.29
N PHE A 16 49.56 1.30 8.64
CA PHE A 16 49.08 1.18 7.26
C PHE A 16 47.59 1.56 7.16
N GLN A 17 47.26 2.41 6.18
CA GLN A 17 45.88 2.84 5.94
C GLN A 17 45.21 1.97 4.88
N PHE A 18 44.17 1.24 5.29
CA PHE A 18 43.37 0.44 4.37
C PHE A 18 42.32 1.30 3.64
N ASN A 19 42.12 1.02 2.36
CA ASN A 19 41.16 1.68 1.47
C ASN A 19 39.76 1.11 1.66
N LEU A 20 39.26 1.22 2.89
CA LEU A 20 37.94 0.74 3.31
C LEU A 20 36.91 1.88 3.43
N ASN A 21 37.30 3.10 3.03
CA ASN A 21 36.46 4.28 3.16
C ASN A 21 35.74 4.65 1.86
N SER A 22 36.11 4.04 0.73
CA SER A 22 35.66 4.47 -0.60
C SER A 22 34.53 3.63 -1.19
N TYR A 23 34.19 2.47 -0.62
CA TYR A 23 33.22 1.55 -1.22
C TYR A 23 31.77 1.96 -0.91
N PRO A 24 30.80 1.69 -1.80
CA PRO A 24 29.40 2.03 -1.56
C PRO A 24 28.83 1.18 -0.42
N ILE A 25 28.20 1.80 0.58
CA ILE A 25 27.57 1.08 1.70
C ILE A 25 26.12 1.55 1.90
N PHE A 26 25.27 0.69 2.45
CA PHE A 26 23.88 1.01 2.76
C PHE A 26 23.72 2.07 3.87
N ASP A 27 24.63 2.08 4.85
CA ASP A 27 24.64 3.02 5.98
C ASP A 27 26.07 3.35 6.40
N GLU A 28 26.40 4.65 6.36
CA GLU A 28 27.72 5.14 6.73
C GLU A 28 28.05 4.91 8.22
N GLY A 29 27.05 4.88 9.10
CA GLY A 29 27.27 4.56 10.52
C GLY A 29 27.69 3.10 10.74
N TYR A 30 27.33 2.20 9.82
CA TYR A 30 27.68 0.79 9.91
C TYR A 30 29.08 0.48 9.36
N ARG A 31 29.66 1.37 8.55
CA ARG A 31 30.95 1.18 7.89
C ARG A 31 32.07 0.82 8.88
N GLU A 32 32.19 1.55 9.97
CA GLU A 32 33.22 1.30 10.98
C GLU A 32 33.07 -0.09 11.62
N THR A 33 31.83 -0.52 11.86
CA THR A 33 31.53 -1.83 12.44
C THR A 33 31.91 -2.95 11.49
N LEU A 34 31.57 -2.81 10.21
CA LEU A 34 31.91 -3.80 9.18
C LEU A 34 33.43 -3.88 8.96
N ASN A 35 34.09 -2.73 8.84
CA ASN A 35 35.54 -2.64 8.69
C ASN A 35 36.27 -3.32 9.85
N LYS A 36 35.80 -3.08 11.08
CA LYS A 36 36.34 -3.75 12.27
C LYS A 36 36.15 -5.27 12.20
N LYS A 37 34.96 -5.76 11.83
CA LYS A 37 34.69 -7.20 11.68
C LYS A 37 35.61 -7.87 10.65
N ILE A 38 35.82 -7.22 9.51
CA ILE A 38 36.73 -7.72 8.46
C ILE A 38 38.17 -7.80 8.98
N LEU A 39 38.67 -6.72 9.59
CA LEU A 39 40.04 -6.67 10.10
C LEU A 39 40.28 -7.63 11.27
N ASP A 40 39.31 -7.78 12.16
CA ASP A 40 39.39 -8.71 13.29
C ASP A 40 39.38 -10.17 12.81
N HIS A 41 38.56 -10.51 11.82
CA HIS A 41 38.52 -11.86 11.24
C HIS A 41 39.87 -12.26 10.61
N TYR A 42 40.48 -11.34 9.86
CA TYR A 42 41.74 -11.58 9.15
C TYR A 42 42.99 -11.11 9.91
N LEU A 43 42.87 -10.82 11.21
CA LEU A 43 43.93 -10.18 12.00
C LEU A 43 45.26 -10.96 11.95
N MET A 44 45.19 -12.29 12.00
CA MET A 44 46.36 -13.17 11.98
C MET A 44 46.67 -13.75 10.60
N SER A 45 45.84 -13.47 9.60
CA SER A 45 46.03 -13.96 8.24
C SER A 45 47.12 -13.15 7.52
N GLU A 46 47.88 -13.85 6.67
CA GLU A 46 48.83 -13.24 5.73
C GLU A 46 48.09 -12.77 4.48
N ILE A 47 48.47 -11.60 3.95
CA ILE A 47 47.92 -11.12 2.67
C ILE A 47 48.34 -12.07 1.53
N GLY A 48 47.45 -12.29 0.57
CA GLY A 48 47.70 -13.17 -0.58
C GLY A 48 48.54 -12.54 -1.71
N LEU A 49 48.97 -11.29 -1.54
CA LEU A 49 49.61 -10.47 -2.58
C LEU A 49 50.99 -10.00 -2.14
N GLU A 50 51.89 -9.81 -3.10
CA GLU A 50 53.30 -9.45 -2.87
C GLU A 50 53.52 -8.17 -2.06
N THR A 51 52.67 -7.17 -2.22
CA THR A 51 52.82 -5.85 -1.57
C THR A 51 51.52 -5.40 -0.87
N PRO A 52 51.62 -4.65 0.24
CA PRO A 52 50.45 -4.12 0.94
C PRO A 52 49.63 -3.14 0.10
N GLU A 53 50.27 -2.38 -0.78
CA GLU A 53 49.58 -1.43 -1.67
C GLU A 53 48.74 -2.15 -2.73
N LEU A 54 49.30 -3.21 -3.33
CA LEU A 54 48.58 -4.04 -4.29
C LEU A 54 47.38 -4.74 -3.61
N PHE A 55 47.57 -5.23 -2.39
CA PHE A 55 46.48 -5.74 -1.56
C PHE A 55 45.39 -4.69 -1.36
N ASN A 56 45.76 -3.45 -1.05
CA ASN A 56 44.80 -2.37 -0.84
C ASN A 56 43.99 -2.03 -2.10
N HIS A 57 44.64 -2.08 -3.25
CA HIS A 57 43.99 -1.85 -4.55
C HIS A 57 42.95 -2.94 -4.86
N TYR A 58 43.30 -4.21 -4.72
CA TYR A 58 42.38 -5.32 -4.95
C TYR A 58 41.28 -5.41 -3.89
N LEU A 59 41.60 -5.12 -2.63
CA LEU A 59 40.60 -5.02 -1.56
C LEU A 59 39.53 -3.97 -1.89
N GLY A 60 39.95 -2.76 -2.26
CA GLY A 60 39.02 -1.70 -2.66
C GLY A 60 38.21 -2.06 -3.90
N SER A 61 38.86 -2.66 -4.91
CA SER A 61 38.17 -3.08 -6.15
C SER A 61 37.14 -4.17 -5.90
N LYS A 62 37.50 -5.22 -5.15
CA LYS A 62 36.59 -6.31 -4.78
C LYS A 62 35.41 -5.79 -3.97
N LEU A 63 35.64 -4.92 -2.99
CA LEU A 63 34.57 -4.30 -2.21
C LEU A 63 33.65 -3.46 -3.09
N ASN A 64 34.18 -2.67 -4.03
CA ASN A 64 33.37 -1.92 -4.97
C ASN A 64 32.48 -2.82 -5.86
N GLU A 65 32.96 -3.99 -6.23
CA GLU A 65 32.21 -4.96 -7.05
C GLU A 65 31.11 -5.68 -6.27
N ILE A 66 31.40 -6.17 -5.06
CA ILE A 66 30.46 -7.01 -4.30
C ILE A 66 29.47 -6.21 -3.46
N MET A 67 29.84 -5.00 -3.01
CA MET A 67 29.02 -4.22 -2.08
C MET A 67 27.64 -3.81 -2.63
N PRO A 68 27.47 -3.44 -3.92
CA PRO A 68 26.14 -3.16 -4.46
C PRO A 68 25.14 -4.30 -4.22
N TYR A 69 25.57 -5.55 -4.40
CA TYR A 69 24.74 -6.72 -4.12
C TYR A 69 24.40 -6.82 -2.62
N TYR A 70 25.41 -6.73 -1.75
CA TYR A 70 25.20 -6.84 -0.31
C TYR A 70 24.37 -5.71 0.29
N ASN A 71 24.47 -4.49 -0.24
CA ASN A 71 23.64 -3.37 0.17
C ASN A 71 22.15 -3.66 -0.09
N THR A 72 21.81 -4.28 -1.23
CA THR A 72 20.42 -4.70 -1.48
C THR A 72 19.96 -5.74 -0.48
N LEU A 73 20.82 -6.69 -0.08
CA LEU A 73 20.47 -7.68 0.94
C LEU A 73 20.22 -7.04 2.30
N TYR A 74 21.03 -6.06 2.71
CA TYR A 74 20.79 -5.31 3.95
C TYR A 74 19.45 -4.58 3.94
N GLU A 75 19.14 -3.90 2.83
CA GLU A 75 17.85 -3.21 2.67
C GLU A 75 16.67 -4.18 2.73
N LYS A 76 16.77 -5.32 2.05
CA LYS A 76 15.72 -6.35 2.06
C LYS A 76 15.56 -6.98 3.44
N GLN A 77 16.66 -7.27 4.13
CA GLN A 77 16.62 -7.82 5.49
C GLN A 77 16.02 -6.83 6.49
N LYS A 78 16.33 -5.53 6.36
CA LYS A 78 15.71 -4.47 7.15
C LYS A 78 14.21 -4.36 6.87
N LEU A 79 13.81 -4.44 5.61
CA LEU A 79 12.40 -4.44 5.20
C LEU A 79 11.65 -5.65 5.78
N LEU A 80 12.23 -6.85 5.66
CA LEU A 80 11.67 -8.07 6.26
C LEU A 80 11.49 -7.92 7.77
N LEU A 81 12.47 -7.33 8.47
CA LEU A 81 12.39 -7.15 9.92
C LEU A 81 11.29 -6.17 10.34
N ASN A 82 11.07 -5.11 9.55
CA ASN A 82 10.05 -4.09 9.83
C ASN A 82 8.62 -4.59 9.57
N ASP A 83 8.44 -5.48 8.59
CA ASP A 83 7.13 -5.97 8.14
C ASP A 83 6.76 -7.35 8.72
N LEU A 84 7.41 -7.73 9.85
CA LEU A 84 7.28 -9.05 10.45
C LEU A 84 5.84 -9.38 10.88
N GLU A 85 5.08 -8.38 11.32
CA GLU A 85 3.75 -8.55 11.90
C GLU A 85 2.61 -8.43 10.87
N SER A 86 2.89 -7.87 9.68
CA SER A 86 1.89 -7.59 8.65
C SER A 86 2.05 -8.51 7.45
N ASN A 87 1.57 -9.75 7.57
CA ASN A 87 1.53 -10.67 6.43
C ASN A 87 0.47 -10.28 5.37
N VAL A 88 -0.43 -9.35 5.70
CA VAL A 88 -1.44 -8.82 4.78
C VAL A 88 -1.34 -7.30 4.74
N ASN A 89 -1.27 -6.78 3.52
CA ASN A 89 -1.46 -5.37 3.20
C ASN A 89 -2.41 -5.29 2.00
N LEU A 90 -3.71 -5.26 2.28
CA LEU A 90 -4.76 -5.23 1.27
C LEU A 90 -5.44 -3.86 1.29
N THR A 91 -5.48 -3.20 0.14
CA THR A 91 -6.26 -1.98 -0.06
C THR A 91 -7.39 -2.28 -1.04
N GLU A 92 -8.63 -2.27 -0.55
CA GLU A 92 -9.82 -2.39 -1.36
C GLU A 92 -10.37 -0.98 -1.64
N LYS A 93 -10.52 -0.64 -2.92
CA LYS A 93 -11.20 0.59 -3.35
C LYS A 93 -12.56 0.22 -3.90
N PHE A 94 -13.62 0.77 -3.32
CA PHE A 94 -14.99 0.58 -3.75
C PHE A 94 -15.57 1.90 -4.22
N ASN A 95 -15.95 1.95 -5.50
CA ASN A 95 -16.59 3.11 -6.11
C ASN A 95 -18.01 2.69 -6.52
N ARG A 96 -19.02 3.34 -5.95
CA ARG A 96 -20.43 3.11 -6.28
C ARG A 96 -21.02 4.40 -6.83
N SER A 97 -21.40 4.37 -8.10
CA SER A 97 -22.18 5.43 -8.74
C SER A 97 -23.61 4.96 -8.87
N VAL A 98 -24.54 5.69 -8.25
CA VAL A 98 -25.98 5.46 -8.37
C VAL A 98 -26.58 6.62 -9.13
N ASP A 99 -27.20 6.29 -10.26
CA ASP A 99 -27.98 7.22 -11.06
C ASP A 99 -29.45 6.84 -10.92
N SER A 100 -30.24 7.72 -10.30
CA SER A 100 -31.66 7.45 -10.00
C SER A 100 -32.52 8.58 -10.55
N THR A 101 -33.18 8.30 -11.67
CA THR A 101 -34.21 9.14 -12.27
C THR A 101 -35.59 8.61 -11.88
N THR A 102 -36.34 9.36 -11.05
CA THR A 102 -37.73 9.03 -10.75
C THR A 102 -38.66 10.03 -11.42
N THR A 103 -39.55 9.52 -12.26
CA THR A 103 -40.55 10.32 -12.97
C THR A 103 -41.93 9.96 -12.45
N GLY A 104 -42.61 10.94 -11.84
CA GLY A 104 -43.97 10.80 -11.33
C GLY A 104 -44.93 11.67 -12.12
N ASN A 105 -45.92 11.05 -12.75
CA ASN A 105 -47.04 11.73 -13.40
C ASN A 105 -48.32 11.49 -12.60
N SER A 106 -48.85 12.56 -12.01
CA SER A 106 -50.17 12.54 -11.38
C SER A 106 -51.11 13.42 -12.18
N SER A 107 -52.17 12.82 -12.71
CA SER A 107 -53.28 13.54 -13.33
C SER A 107 -54.52 13.39 -12.45
N SER A 108 -55.08 14.50 -12.02
CA SER A 108 -56.34 14.53 -11.29
C SER A 108 -57.30 15.42 -12.06
N SER A 109 -58.37 14.82 -12.59
CA SER A 109 -59.48 15.55 -13.17
C SER A 109 -60.65 15.48 -12.19
N SER A 110 -61.07 16.65 -11.71
CA SER A 110 -62.22 16.77 -10.82
C SER A 110 -63.30 17.58 -11.52
N ASN A 111 -64.49 17.01 -11.60
CA ASN A 111 -65.64 17.64 -12.22
C ASN A 111 -66.71 17.82 -11.14
N SER A 112 -66.91 19.06 -10.70
CA SER A 112 -67.93 19.39 -9.70
C SER A 112 -69.06 20.15 -10.37
N LYS A 113 -70.29 19.69 -10.13
CA LYS A 113 -71.51 20.27 -10.66
C LYS A 113 -72.43 20.55 -9.49
N SER A 114 -72.68 21.83 -9.23
CA SER A 114 -73.60 22.27 -8.18
C SER A 114 -74.81 22.92 -8.82
N LEU A 115 -76.01 22.46 -8.45
CA LEU A 115 -77.28 22.93 -8.98
C LEU A 115 -78.14 23.47 -7.84
N PHE A 116 -78.65 24.69 -8.01
CA PHE A 116 -79.55 25.34 -7.05
C PHE A 116 -80.91 25.61 -7.70
N GLU A 117 -81.97 25.30 -6.97
CA GLU A 117 -83.37 25.35 -7.41
C GLU A 117 -84.18 26.12 -6.36
N ASP A 118 -84.90 27.17 -6.77
CA ASP A 118 -85.69 28.04 -5.86
C ASP A 118 -87.21 27.70 -5.88
N THR A 119 -87.59 26.61 -6.56
CA THR A 119 -89.00 26.19 -6.67
C THR A 119 -89.35 25.06 -5.70
N PRO A 120 -90.46 25.16 -4.93
CA PRO A 120 -90.83 24.16 -3.92
C PRO A 120 -91.59 22.96 -4.52
N GLN A 121 -90.96 22.21 -5.43
CA GLN A 121 -91.55 20.99 -6.01
C GLN A 121 -90.62 19.78 -5.88
N GLY A 122 -90.85 18.95 -4.85
CA GLY A 122 -90.49 17.53 -4.80
C GLY A 122 -89.00 17.14 -4.90
N GLN A 123 -88.71 15.86 -4.69
CA GLN A 123 -87.35 15.31 -4.74
C GLN A 123 -86.78 15.38 -6.15
N LEU A 124 -85.62 16.03 -6.32
CA LEU A 124 -84.94 16.17 -7.61
C LEU A 124 -84.52 14.79 -8.14
N VAL A 125 -84.88 14.49 -9.39
CA VAL A 125 -84.52 13.23 -10.07
C VAL A 125 -83.24 13.46 -10.88
N GLN A 126 -82.28 12.52 -10.82
CA GLN A 126 -80.96 12.65 -11.47
C GLN A 126 -81.05 13.01 -12.97
N SER A 127 -82.07 12.53 -13.68
CA SER A 127 -82.27 12.79 -15.11
C SER A 127 -82.66 14.23 -15.45
N THR A 128 -83.35 14.94 -14.55
CA THR A 128 -83.71 16.36 -14.76
C THR A 128 -82.55 17.30 -14.40
N MET A 129 -81.64 16.85 -13.52
CA MET A 129 -80.40 17.57 -13.16
C MET A 129 -79.42 17.67 -14.35
N ASP A 130 -79.37 16.67 -15.21
CA ASP A 130 -78.50 16.68 -16.40
C ASP A 130 -79.02 17.58 -17.52
N GLN A 131 -80.33 17.73 -17.63
CA GLN A 131 -80.99 18.55 -18.65
C GLN A 131 -81.21 20.01 -18.23
N MET A 132 -80.89 20.38 -16.98
CA MET A 132 -80.87 21.75 -16.43
C MET A 132 -82.20 22.53 -16.59
N THR A 133 -83.34 21.84 -16.68
CA THR A 133 -84.59 22.45 -17.16
C THR A 133 -85.28 23.39 -16.15
N HIS A 134 -84.86 23.39 -14.88
CA HIS A 134 -85.47 24.22 -13.83
C HIS A 134 -84.46 25.09 -13.04
N ALA A 135 -83.16 24.91 -13.28
CA ALA A 135 -82.11 25.45 -12.41
C ALA A 135 -82.06 26.97 -12.38
N SER A 136 -82.05 27.52 -11.17
CA SER A 136 -82.02 28.97 -10.92
C SER A 136 -80.59 29.51 -10.99
N ASN A 137 -79.61 28.72 -10.55
CA ASN A 137 -78.19 29.05 -10.70
C ASN A 137 -77.34 27.78 -10.87
N ILE A 138 -76.37 27.83 -11.78
CA ILE A 138 -75.53 26.67 -12.12
C ILE A 138 -74.06 27.07 -12.06
N ASN A 139 -73.27 26.34 -11.27
CA ASN A 139 -71.83 26.53 -11.23
C ASN A 139 -71.13 25.27 -11.75
N PHE A 140 -70.43 25.40 -12.87
CA PHE A 140 -69.62 24.35 -13.46
C PHE A 140 -68.14 24.63 -13.18
N GLY A 141 -67.54 23.83 -12.29
CA GLY A 141 -66.11 23.87 -12.01
C GLY A 141 -65.42 22.68 -12.67
N LYS A 142 -64.61 22.95 -13.69
CA LYS A 142 -63.70 21.96 -14.28
C LYS A 142 -62.28 22.33 -13.88
N SER A 143 -61.66 21.50 -13.06
CA SER A 143 -60.26 21.65 -12.65
C SER A 143 -59.47 20.46 -13.17
N ASP A 144 -58.63 20.73 -14.17
CA ASP A 144 -57.64 19.80 -14.70
C ASP A 144 -56.26 20.23 -14.17
N ASP A 145 -55.78 19.51 -13.16
CA ASP A 145 -54.43 19.71 -12.63
C ASP A 145 -53.52 18.60 -13.15
N ASN A 146 -52.51 19.01 -13.92
CA ASN A 146 -51.47 18.13 -14.44
C ASN A 146 -50.14 18.50 -13.77
N SER A 147 -49.71 17.67 -12.82
CA SER A 147 -48.43 17.84 -12.13
C SER A 147 -47.44 16.77 -12.61
N SER A 148 -46.32 17.23 -13.14
CA SER A 148 -45.20 16.40 -13.57
C SER A 148 -44.01 16.73 -12.69
N THR A 149 -43.55 15.76 -11.91
CA THR A 149 -42.35 15.91 -11.06
C THR A 149 -41.26 14.98 -11.56
N THR A 150 -40.12 15.55 -11.93
CA THR A 150 -38.88 14.82 -12.25
C THR A 150 -37.90 15.07 -11.12
N THR A 151 -37.40 14.01 -10.50
CA THR A 151 -36.34 14.10 -9.48
C THR A 151 -35.15 13.30 -9.97
N ASP A 152 -34.07 14.03 -10.25
CA ASP A 152 -32.78 13.49 -10.66
C ASP A 152 -31.85 13.51 -9.45
N GLY A 153 -31.37 12.33 -9.05
CA GLY A 153 -30.45 12.16 -7.94
C GLY A 153 -29.21 11.40 -8.37
N ASN A 154 -28.06 12.08 -8.32
CA ASN A 154 -26.76 11.48 -8.58
C ASN A 154 -26.02 11.33 -7.25
N SER A 155 -25.65 10.09 -6.89
CA SER A 155 -24.87 9.81 -5.69
C SER A 155 -23.63 9.00 -6.05
N THR A 156 -22.46 9.53 -5.68
CA THR A 156 -21.17 8.85 -5.81
C THR A 156 -20.62 8.59 -4.42
N GLU A 157 -20.40 7.32 -4.09
CA GLU A 157 -19.78 6.89 -2.84
C GLU A 157 -18.41 6.26 -3.14
N ASP A 158 -17.36 6.85 -2.56
CA ASP A 158 -16.01 6.32 -2.62
C ASP A 158 -15.61 5.84 -1.21
N TYR A 159 -15.28 4.56 -1.08
CA TYR A 159 -14.80 3.96 0.17
C TYR A 159 -13.46 3.25 -0.04
N ILE A 160 -12.47 3.61 0.78
CA ILE A 160 -11.16 2.97 0.81
C ILE A 160 -11.05 2.16 2.11
N LYS A 161 -10.92 0.84 1.98
CA LYS A 161 -10.67 -0.08 3.09
C LYS A 161 -9.22 -0.53 3.04
N THR A 162 -8.46 -0.21 4.07
CA THR A 162 -7.10 -0.72 4.23
C THR A 162 -7.10 -1.75 5.36
N ILE A 163 -6.72 -2.99 5.04
CA ILE A 163 -6.56 -4.07 6.01
C ILE A 163 -5.06 -4.36 6.09
N THR A 164 -4.46 -4.02 7.22
CA THR A 164 -3.06 -4.37 7.55
C THR A 164 -3.01 -5.24 8.78
N GLY A 165 -2.14 -6.25 8.77
CA GLY A 165 -1.89 -7.12 9.93
C GLY A 165 -1.76 -8.59 9.57
N ASN A 166 -1.83 -9.44 10.58
CA ASN A 166 -1.74 -10.89 10.42
C ASN A 166 -3.13 -11.50 10.18
N ASN A 167 -3.33 -12.22 9.08
CA ASN A 167 -4.60 -12.85 8.72
C ASN A 167 -4.75 -14.28 9.27
N GLY A 168 -3.89 -14.67 10.23
CA GLY A 168 -3.99 -15.94 10.97
C GLY A 168 -3.71 -17.20 10.16
N GLY A 169 -3.30 -17.07 8.89
CA GLY A 169 -3.00 -18.21 8.00
C GLY A 169 -1.69 -18.93 8.31
N ARG A 170 -0.87 -18.39 9.21
CA ARG A 170 0.38 -18.98 9.72
C ARG A 170 0.43 -18.74 11.23
N TYR A 171 0.87 -19.75 12.00
CA TYR A 171 1.15 -19.55 13.41
C TYR A 171 2.42 -18.71 13.57
N ASN A 172 2.47 -17.87 14.62
CA ASN A 172 3.63 -17.01 14.90
C ASN A 172 4.94 -17.81 15.03
N ILE A 173 4.88 -19.08 15.45
CA ILE A 173 6.04 -19.96 15.57
C ILE A 173 6.61 -20.38 14.21
N ASP A 174 5.74 -20.63 13.22
CA ASP A 174 6.16 -21.03 11.87
C ASP A 174 6.80 -19.86 11.14
N LEU A 175 6.20 -18.67 11.29
CA LEU A 175 6.75 -17.43 10.79
C LEU A 175 8.14 -17.15 11.38
N LEU A 176 8.31 -17.35 12.69
CA LEU A 176 9.61 -17.18 13.34
C LEU A 176 10.67 -18.18 12.83
N ASN A 177 10.28 -19.43 12.56
CA ASN A 177 11.18 -20.43 11.98
C ASN A 177 11.57 -20.06 10.54
N ASP A 178 10.61 -19.61 9.73
CA ASP A 178 10.90 -19.14 8.37
C ASP A 178 11.84 -17.93 8.39
N ILE A 179 11.63 -16.97 9.30
CA ILE A 179 12.53 -15.82 9.46
C ILE A 179 13.92 -16.30 9.86
N LYS A 180 14.04 -17.20 10.84
CA LYS A 180 15.33 -17.73 11.27
C LYS A 180 16.07 -18.44 10.13
N ASN A 181 15.36 -19.16 9.27
CA ASN A 181 15.94 -19.87 8.13
C ASN A 181 16.33 -18.92 6.98
N ASN A 182 15.64 -17.79 6.82
CA ASN A 182 15.88 -16.81 5.76
C ASN A 182 16.78 -15.63 6.19
N LEU A 183 17.03 -15.46 7.49
CA LEU A 183 17.90 -14.41 8.00
C LEU A 183 19.35 -14.72 7.61
N LEU A 184 19.92 -13.87 6.75
CA LEU A 184 21.27 -14.06 6.26
C LEU A 184 22.27 -13.38 7.18
N ASN A 185 23.41 -14.05 7.40
CA ASN A 185 24.58 -13.42 8.02
C ASN A 185 25.38 -12.70 6.94
N ILE A 186 24.89 -11.52 6.54
CA ILE A 186 25.44 -10.74 5.43
C ILE A 186 26.92 -10.36 5.70
N ASP A 187 27.27 -10.01 6.93
CA ASP A 187 28.66 -9.70 7.31
C ASP A 187 29.61 -10.87 7.02
N LEU A 188 29.21 -12.08 7.41
CA LEU A 188 30.03 -13.27 7.21
C LEU A 188 30.16 -13.62 5.72
N MET A 189 29.11 -13.40 4.94
CA MET A 189 29.17 -13.58 3.48
C MET A 189 30.18 -12.62 2.84
N ILE A 190 30.16 -11.34 3.21
CA ILE A 190 31.16 -10.35 2.76
C ILE A 190 32.56 -10.80 3.15
N ILE A 191 32.75 -11.20 4.41
CA ILE A 191 34.05 -11.67 4.91
C ILE A 191 34.55 -12.88 4.10
N ASN A 192 33.67 -13.84 3.79
CA ASN A 192 34.03 -15.03 3.02
C ASN A 192 34.39 -14.69 1.57
N ASP A 193 33.69 -13.75 0.92
CA ASP A 193 34.01 -13.30 -0.44
C ASP A 193 35.37 -12.58 -0.53
N LEU A 194 35.87 -12.06 0.59
CA LEU A 194 37.21 -11.46 0.69
C LEU A 194 38.30 -12.50 0.94
N SER A 195 37.96 -13.76 1.24
CA SER A 195 38.94 -14.79 1.59
C SER A 195 39.96 -15.05 0.48
N ASP A 196 39.56 -14.90 -0.79
CA ASP A 196 40.43 -15.02 -1.97
C ASP A 196 41.62 -14.05 -1.97
N LEU A 197 41.52 -12.93 -1.24
CA LEU A 197 42.60 -11.93 -1.14
C LEU A 197 43.64 -12.28 -0.07
N PHE A 198 43.38 -13.31 0.73
CA PHE A 198 44.25 -13.78 1.79
C PHE A 198 44.87 -15.12 1.41
N MET A 199 46.01 -15.44 2.01
CA MET A 199 46.57 -16.78 1.86
C MET A 199 45.61 -17.79 2.52
N GLY A 200 45.09 -18.73 1.72
CA GLY A 200 44.10 -19.76 2.11
C GLY A 200 44.66 -20.85 3.03
N ILE A 201 45.58 -20.50 3.93
CA ILE A 201 46.15 -21.40 4.94
C ILE A 201 45.61 -20.96 6.29
N LEU A 202 44.48 -21.55 6.68
CA LEU A 202 43.99 -21.60 8.06
C LEU A 202 44.00 -23.06 8.51
#